data_AF-A0A7J5W7M0-F1
#
_entry.id   AF-A0A7J5W7M0-F1
#
_cell.length_a   1.000
_cell.length_b   1.000
_cell.length_c   1.000
_cell.angle_alpha   90.00
_cell.angle_beta   90.00
_cell.angle_gamma   90.00
#
_symmetry.space_group_name_H-M   'P 1'
#
loop_
_entity.id
_entity.type
_entity.pdbx_description
1 polymer ?
#
loop_
_entity_poly.entity_id
_entity_poly.type
_entity_poly.pdbx_seq_one_letter_code
_entity_poly.pdbx_strand_id
1 'polypeptide(L)'
;MEIAYNFLKSILNLNVLYQFIGALISIALTVMVVFLKQYNLRKQRRSYYEGMSSYQELGDIDVKVDEDLPYENVLKIVFKWSLQPLLLVFLLGFIGNTTEYIKLIVFIIVLISTMVHEFMASDEYIDMKTYRVFILILWLISYFILSYEANLI
;
A
#
# COMPACT_ATOMS: atom_id res chain seq x y z
N MET A 1 10.35 -22.58 26.51
CA MET A 1 9.44 -21.43 26.69
C MET A 1 10.24 -20.13 26.80
N GLU A 2 11.31 -20.11 27.60
CA GLU A 2 12.21 -18.95 27.79
C GLU A 2 12.94 -18.48 26.51
N ILE A 3 13.40 -19.42 25.67
CA ILE A 3 14.03 -19.09 24.37
C ILE A 3 13.06 -18.36 23.44
N ALA A 4 11.82 -18.84 23.35
CA ALA A 4 10.78 -18.23 22.51
C ALA A 4 10.39 -16.83 23.02
N TYR A 5 10.33 -16.65 24.34
CA TYR A 5 10.04 -15.36 24.96
C TYR A 5 11.16 -14.34 24.72
N ASN A 6 12.42 -14.76 24.88
CA ASN A 6 13.58 -13.89 24.62
C ASN A 6 13.69 -13.50 23.14
N PHE A 7 13.40 -14.44 22.24
CA PHE A 7 13.31 -14.17 20.79
C PHE A 7 12.19 -13.19 20.45
N LEU A 8 11.00 -13.35 21.04
CA LEU A 8 9.88 -12.42 20.83
C LEU A 8 10.23 -11.02 21.32
N LYS A 9 10.88 -10.92 22.49
CA LYS A 9 11.30 -9.66 23.09
C LYS A 9 12.36 -8.96 22.24
N SER A 10 13.30 -9.69 21.64
CA SER A 10 14.30 -9.11 20.74
C SER A 10 13.72 -8.64 19.41
N ILE A 11 12.48 -9.02 19.08
CA ILE A 11 11.84 -8.77 17.78
C ILE A 11 10.64 -7.81 17.87
N LEU A 12 10.20 -7.45 19.06
CA LEU A 12 9.10 -6.51 19.27
C LEU A 12 9.65 -5.17 19.77
N ASN A 13 10.01 -4.30 18.85
CA ASN A 13 10.32 -2.90 19.14
C ASN A 13 9.07 -2.04 18.92
N LEU A 14 8.57 -1.41 19.99
CA LEU A 14 7.34 -0.62 19.94
C LEU A 14 7.45 0.61 19.03
N ASN A 15 8.62 1.25 18.94
CA ASN A 15 8.81 2.42 18.08
C ASN A 15 8.69 2.03 16.60
N VAL A 16 9.33 0.92 16.22
CA VAL A 16 9.22 0.37 14.85
C VAL A 16 7.78 -0.06 14.58
N LEU A 17 7.12 -0.73 15.53
CA LEU A 17 5.71 -1.08 15.39
C LEU A 17 4.82 0.13 15.13
N TYR A 18 5.02 1.24 15.86
CA TYR A 18 4.26 2.47 15.63
C TYR A 18 4.52 3.09 14.26
N GLN A 19 5.76 3.03 13.75
CA GLN A 19 6.09 3.46 12.38
C GLN A 19 5.35 2.63 11.33
N PHE A 20 5.30 1.31 11.50
CA PHE A 20 4.57 0.40 10.60
C PHE A 20 3.06 0.64 10.65
N ILE A 21 2.48 0.81 11.84
CA ILE A 21 1.05 1.17 11.98
C ILE A 21 0.76 2.51 11.30
N GLY A 22 1.63 3.51 11.50
CA GLY A 22 1.51 4.81 10.82
C GLY A 22 1.54 4.68 9.30
N ALA A 23 2.41 3.82 8.76
CA ALA A 23 2.47 3.54 7.34
C ALA A 23 1.21 2.84 6.81
N LEU A 24 0.63 1.90 7.57
CA LEU A 24 -0.66 1.27 7.22
C LEU A 24 -1.80 2.29 7.21
N ILE A 25 -1.82 3.24 8.17
CA ILE A 25 -2.77 4.36 8.18
C ILE A 25 -2.61 5.22 6.92
N SER A 26 -1.37 5.49 6.50
CA SER A 26 -1.11 6.22 5.25
C SER A 26 -1.70 5.51 4.03
N ILE A 27 -1.63 4.17 3.95
CA ILE A 27 -2.25 3.40 2.87
C ILE A 27 -3.77 3.56 2.91
N ALA A 28 -4.37 3.42 4.09
CA ALA A 28 -5.82 3.56 4.26
C ALA A 28 -6.32 4.95 3.82
N LEU A 29 -5.58 6.02 4.17
CA LEU A 29 -5.88 7.38 3.74
C LEU A 29 -5.78 7.52 2.21
N THR A 30 -4.72 7.00 1.59
CA THR A 30 -4.57 7.02 0.12
C THR A 30 -5.73 6.30 -0.57
N VAL A 31 -6.10 5.13 -0.07
CA VAL A 31 -7.24 4.35 -0.58
C VAL A 31 -8.53 5.17 -0.46
N MET A 32 -8.78 5.79 0.70
CA MET A 32 -9.95 6.63 0.91
C MET A 32 -10.00 7.82 -0.07
N VAL A 33 -8.88 8.50 -0.30
CA VAL A 33 -8.78 9.60 -1.26
C VAL A 33 -9.08 9.13 -2.69
N VAL A 34 -8.56 7.97 -3.09
CA VAL A 34 -8.84 7.38 -4.40
C VAL A 34 -10.33 7.06 -4.54
N PHE A 35 -10.95 6.48 -3.51
CA PHE A 35 -12.39 6.22 -3.49
C PHE A 35 -13.22 7.49 -3.64
N LEU A 36 -12.92 8.53 -2.85
CA LEU A 36 -13.61 9.82 -2.93
C LEU A 36 -13.45 10.47 -4.31
N LYS A 37 -12.26 10.40 -4.91
CA LYS A 37 -12.01 10.91 -6.26
C LYS A 37 -12.85 10.17 -7.29
N GLN A 38 -12.88 8.84 -7.26
CA GLN A 38 -13.69 8.04 -8.18
C GLN A 38 -15.19 8.31 -8.01
N TYR A 39 -15.65 8.43 -6.76
CA TYR A 39 -17.04 8.78 -6.45
C TYR A 39 -17.43 10.15 -7.04
N ASN A 40 -16.60 11.17 -6.85
CA ASN A 40 -16.86 12.51 -7.39
C ASN A 40 -16.85 12.53 -8.93
N LEU A 41 -15.94 11.81 -9.58
CA LEU A 41 -15.91 11.68 -11.04
C LEU A 41 -17.15 10.96 -11.59
N ARG A 42 -17.68 9.97 -10.85
CA ARG A 42 -18.95 9.31 -11.21
C ARG A 42 -20.12 10.27 -11.06
N LYS A 43 -20.20 11.01 -9.95
CA LYS A 43 -21.24 12.02 -9.71
C LYS A 43 -21.24 13.10 -10.81
N GLN A 44 -20.06 13.59 -11.18
CA GLN A 44 -19.92 14.57 -12.25
C GLN A 44 -20.38 14.03 -13.61
N ARG A 45 -20.02 12.78 -13.96
CA ARG A 45 -20.50 12.14 -15.19
C ARG A 45 -22.01 11.96 -15.19
N ARG A 46 -22.60 11.47 -14.10
CA ARG A 46 -24.07 11.34 -13.96
C ARG A 46 -24.77 12.70 -14.17
N SER A 47 -24.31 13.73 -13.47
CA SER A 47 -24.84 15.09 -13.62
C SER A 47 -24.72 15.64 -15.04
N TYR A 48 -23.63 15.33 -15.76
CA TYR A 48 -23.46 15.75 -17.16
C TYR A 48 -24.47 15.08 -18.10
N TYR A 49 -24.68 13.76 -17.98
CA TYR A 49 -25.63 13.02 -18.82
C TYR A 49 -27.10 13.31 -18.46
N GLU A 50 -27.41 13.45 -17.18
CA GLU A 50 -28.75 13.88 -16.72
C GLU A 50 -29.07 15.30 -17.23
N GLY A 51 -28.10 16.21 -17.22
CA GLY A 51 -28.26 17.56 -17.79
C GLY A 51 -28.36 17.62 -19.32
N MET A 52 -27.83 16.62 -20.04
CA MET A 52 -28.00 16.47 -21.49
C MET A 52 -29.32 15.79 -21.87
N SER A 53 -29.87 14.92 -21.00
CA SER A 53 -31.10 14.16 -21.26
C SER A 53 -32.35 15.03 -21.47
N SER A 54 -32.33 16.31 -21.10
CA SER A 54 -33.42 17.24 -21.39
C SER A 54 -33.43 17.80 -22.82
N TYR A 55 -32.41 17.51 -23.64
CA TYR A 55 -32.28 18.07 -25.00
C TYR A 55 -32.21 17.05 -26.14
N GLN A 56 -32.00 15.76 -25.88
CA GLN A 56 -31.94 14.73 -26.93
C GLN A 56 -32.28 13.35 -26.34
N GLU A 57 -33.36 12.73 -26.81
CA GLU A 57 -33.59 11.27 -26.68
C GLU A 57 -32.48 10.54 -27.46
N LEU A 58 -31.35 10.32 -26.79
CA LEU A 58 -30.30 9.42 -27.26
C LEU A 58 -30.72 7.99 -26.90
N GLY A 59 -31.61 7.41 -27.71
CA GLY A 59 -31.80 5.96 -27.76
C GLY A 59 -30.45 5.29 -28.04
N ASP A 60 -30.15 4.24 -27.28
CA ASP A 60 -28.92 3.42 -27.33
C ASP A 60 -27.65 3.94 -26.64
N ILE A 61 -27.72 4.97 -25.79
CA ILE A 61 -26.67 5.14 -24.77
C ILE A 61 -27.17 4.54 -23.47
N ASP A 62 -27.14 3.21 -23.40
CA ASP A 62 -26.99 2.50 -22.12
C ASP A 62 -25.62 2.89 -21.54
N VAL A 63 -25.54 4.11 -21.03
CA VAL A 63 -24.46 4.52 -20.14
C VAL A 63 -24.55 3.51 -19.01
N LYS A 64 -23.52 2.67 -18.87
CA LYS A 64 -23.31 1.82 -17.70
C LYS A 64 -23.09 2.71 -16.46
N VAL A 65 -24.13 3.44 -16.05
CA VAL A 65 -24.17 4.31 -14.89
C VAL A 65 -24.11 3.46 -13.61
N ASP A 66 -24.50 2.20 -13.72
CA ASP A 66 -24.66 1.24 -12.63
C ASP A 66 -23.56 0.18 -12.59
N GLU A 67 -22.31 0.53 -12.94
CA GLU A 67 -21.19 -0.29 -12.49
C GLU A 67 -21.05 -0.14 -10.97
N ASP A 68 -21.57 -1.14 -10.25
CA ASP A 68 -21.34 -1.37 -8.83
C ASP A 68 -19.89 -1.03 -8.46
N LEU A 69 -19.69 -0.33 -7.34
CA LEU A 69 -18.35 -0.16 -6.78
C LEU A 69 -17.76 -1.56 -6.60
N PRO A 70 -16.70 -1.95 -7.34
CA PRO A 70 -16.14 -3.26 -7.16
C PRO A 70 -15.47 -3.24 -5.80
N TYR A 71 -16.11 -3.78 -4.77
CA TYR A 71 -15.45 -3.96 -3.47
C TYR A 71 -14.17 -4.80 -3.63
N GLU A 72 -14.10 -5.66 -4.67
CA GLU A 72 -12.88 -6.33 -5.13
C GLU A 72 -11.73 -5.38 -5.49
N ASN A 73 -12.00 -4.10 -5.81
CA ASN A 73 -10.96 -3.11 -6.07
C ASN A 73 -10.29 -2.57 -4.80
N VAL A 74 -10.92 -2.63 -3.62
CA VAL A 74 -10.33 -2.04 -2.39
C VAL A 74 -8.99 -2.69 -2.08
N LEU A 75 -8.95 -4.02 -2.02
CA LEU A 75 -7.72 -4.76 -1.73
C LEU A 75 -6.67 -4.55 -2.82
N LYS A 76 -7.06 -4.52 -4.09
CA LYS A 76 -6.15 -4.22 -5.21
C LYS A 76 -5.51 -2.85 -5.03
N ILE A 77 -6.30 -1.83 -4.68
CA ILE A 77 -5.83 -0.47 -4.44
C ILE A 77 -4.91 -0.43 -3.22
N VAL A 78 -5.23 -1.12 -2.12
CA VAL A 78 -4.35 -1.24 -0.94
C VAL A 78 -2.98 -1.77 -1.34
N PHE A 79 -2.93 -2.90 -2.05
CA PHE A 79 -1.65 -3.49 -2.48
C PHE A 79 -0.90 -2.61 -3.48
N LYS A 80 -1.61 -1.90 -4.37
CA LYS A 80 -1.03 -0.97 -5.35
C LYS A 80 -0.30 0.22 -4.72
N TRP A 81 -0.70 0.62 -3.51
CA TRP A 81 -0.09 1.75 -2.80
C TRP A 81 0.74 1.32 -1.59
N SER A 82 1.00 0.03 -1.43
CA SER A 82 1.55 -0.52 -0.19
C SER A 82 3.07 -0.44 -0.05
N LEU A 83 3.84 -0.34 -1.15
CA LEU A 83 5.31 -0.32 -1.06
C LEU A 83 5.90 1.07 -0.80
N GLN A 84 5.24 2.15 -1.22
CA GLN A 84 5.73 3.52 -0.97
C GLN A 84 5.84 3.85 0.53
N PRO A 85 4.82 3.58 1.37
CA PRO A 85 4.94 3.84 2.81
C PRO A 85 5.98 2.95 3.48
N LEU A 86 6.18 1.73 2.97
CA LEU A 86 7.22 0.83 3.46
C LEU A 86 8.63 1.41 3.21
N LEU A 87 8.86 1.96 2.01
CA LEU A 87 10.11 2.64 1.67
C LEU A 87 10.37 3.84 2.59
N LEU A 88 9.33 4.62 2.91
CA LEU A 88 9.43 5.76 3.83
C LEU A 88 9.78 5.33 5.26
N VAL A 89 9.16 4.27 5.78
CA VAL A 89 9.52 3.70 7.09
C VAL A 89 10.98 3.30 7.11
N PHE A 90 11.45 2.70 6.02
CA PHE A 90 12.84 2.30 5.89
C PHE A 90 13.80 3.50 5.89
N LEU A 91 13.45 4.59 5.21
CA LEU A 91 14.20 5.85 5.24
C LEU A 91 14.24 6.46 6.64
N LEU A 92 13.11 6.47 7.37
CA LEU A 92 13.07 6.94 8.75
C LEU A 92 13.96 6.09 9.67
N GLY A 93 14.08 4.78 9.41
CA GLY A 93 14.98 3.87 10.12
C GLY A 93 16.49 4.15 9.93
N PHE A 94 16.87 5.03 8.99
CA PHE A 94 18.25 5.53 8.88
C PHE A 94 18.52 6.76 9.75
N ILE A 95 17.49 7.44 10.25
CA ILE A 95 17.67 8.62 11.10
C ILE A 95 18.23 8.18 12.45
N GLY A 96 19.47 8.59 12.75
CA GLY A 96 20.13 8.33 14.04
C GLY A 96 21.05 7.12 14.10
N ASN A 97 21.19 6.33 13.01
CA ASN A 97 22.04 5.13 12.99
C ASN A 97 23.05 5.16 11.84
N THR A 98 24.34 5.05 12.15
CA THR A 98 25.43 5.34 11.18
C THR A 98 25.68 4.25 10.15
N THR A 99 25.59 2.94 10.45
CA THR A 99 25.61 1.88 9.41
C THR A 99 25.52 0.46 9.99
N GLU A 100 24.53 -0.32 9.55
CA GLU A 100 24.60 -1.78 9.49
C GLU A 100 24.32 -2.20 8.04
N TYR A 101 25.23 -2.98 7.44
CA TYR A 101 25.20 -3.34 6.02
C TYR A 101 23.92 -4.09 5.63
N ILE A 102 23.33 -4.86 6.57
CA ILE A 102 22.10 -5.62 6.36
C ILE A 102 20.92 -4.68 6.08
N LYS A 103 20.76 -3.63 6.90
CA LYS A 103 19.73 -2.60 6.69
C LYS A 103 19.87 -1.94 5.32
N LEU A 104 21.08 -1.59 4.91
CA LEU A 104 21.33 -0.98 3.59
C LEU A 104 20.96 -1.91 2.43
N ILE A 105 21.30 -3.20 2.52
CA ILE A 105 20.94 -4.18 1.49
C ILE A 105 19.42 -4.29 1.36
N VAL A 106 18.71 -4.38 2.48
CA VAL A 106 17.25 -4.51 2.50
C VAL A 106 16.58 -3.25 1.96
N PHE A 107 17.11 -2.06 2.31
CA PHE A 107 16.65 -0.81 1.73
C PHE A 107 16.73 -0.82 0.20
N ILE A 108 17.87 -1.23 -0.37
CA ILE A 108 18.06 -1.31 -1.82
C ILE A 108 17.07 -2.30 -2.44
N ILE A 109 16.84 -3.45 -1.80
CA ILE A 109 15.85 -4.44 -2.26
C ILE A 109 14.43 -3.84 -2.26
N VAL A 110 14.04 -3.14 -1.19
CA VAL A 110 12.73 -2.48 -1.09
C VAL A 110 12.61 -1.37 -2.12
N LEU A 111 13.66 -0.58 -2.35
CA LEU A 111 13.68 0.48 -3.36
C LEU A 111 13.47 -0.08 -4.77
N ILE A 112 14.27 -1.07 -5.17
CA ILE A 112 14.14 -1.73 -6.48
C ILE A 112 12.75 -2.36 -6.61
N SER A 113 12.29 -3.06 -5.57
CA SER A 113 10.95 -3.67 -5.56
C SER A 113 9.84 -2.62 -5.72
N THR A 114 9.98 -1.45 -5.09
CA THR A 114 9.03 -0.34 -5.21
C THR A 114 9.01 0.21 -6.64
N MET A 115 10.18 0.44 -7.26
CA MET A 115 10.24 0.88 -8.66
C MET A 115 9.63 -0.15 -9.62
N VAL A 116 9.96 -1.43 -9.46
CA VAL A 116 9.38 -2.50 -10.30
C VAL A 116 7.86 -2.60 -10.09
N HIS A 117 7.39 -2.48 -8.84
CA HIS A 117 5.97 -2.44 -8.52
C HIS A 117 5.26 -1.27 -9.20
N GLU A 118 5.77 -0.05 -9.06
CA GLU A 118 5.11 1.13 -9.61
C GLU A 118 5.08 1.17 -11.13
N PHE A 119 6.21 0.89 -11.78
CA PHE A 119 6.35 1.13 -13.22
C PHE A 119 5.99 -0.07 -14.09
N MET A 120 6.01 -1.29 -13.55
CA MET A 120 5.84 -2.50 -14.36
C MET A 120 4.79 -3.44 -13.79
N ALA A 121 4.82 -3.73 -12.49
CA ALA A 121 4.14 -4.91 -11.97
C ALA A 121 2.77 -4.65 -11.32
N SER A 122 2.50 -3.44 -10.81
CA SER A 122 1.26 -3.14 -10.08
C SER A 122 0.02 -3.06 -10.97
N ASP A 123 0.17 -2.81 -12.27
CA ASP A 123 -0.98 -2.81 -13.19
C ASP A 123 -1.25 -4.20 -13.77
N GLU A 124 -0.22 -5.00 -14.01
CA GLU A 124 -0.34 -6.30 -14.65
C GLU A 124 -0.56 -7.45 -13.67
N TYR A 125 0.13 -7.47 -12.52
CA TYR A 125 0.21 -8.63 -11.63
C TYR A 125 -0.53 -8.46 -10.30
N ILE A 126 -1.17 -7.32 -10.04
CA ILE A 126 -1.86 -7.05 -8.76
C ILE A 126 -2.99 -8.03 -8.46
N ASP A 127 -3.51 -8.69 -9.48
CA ASP A 127 -4.55 -9.72 -9.36
C ASP A 127 -4.02 -11.10 -9.00
N MET A 128 -2.71 -11.32 -9.13
CA MET A 128 -2.08 -12.57 -8.75
C MET A 128 -1.90 -12.64 -7.23
N LYS A 129 -2.45 -13.68 -6.61
CA LYS A 129 -2.29 -13.94 -5.17
C LYS A 129 -0.82 -14.05 -4.77
N THR A 130 0.01 -14.68 -5.59
CA THR A 130 1.46 -14.83 -5.38
C THR A 130 2.16 -13.48 -5.26
N TYR A 131 1.78 -12.52 -6.10
CA TYR A 131 2.32 -11.18 -6.08
C TYR A 131 1.94 -10.42 -4.80
N ARG A 132 0.67 -10.51 -4.37
CA ARG A 132 0.22 -9.91 -3.10
C ARG A 132 0.95 -10.52 -1.89
N VAL A 133 1.16 -11.84 -1.90
CA VAL A 133 1.91 -12.54 -0.84
C VAL A 133 3.37 -12.07 -0.82
N PHE A 134 4.00 -11.88 -1.97
CA PHE A 134 5.36 -11.33 -2.05
C PHE A 134 5.48 -9.96 -1.37
N ILE A 135 4.51 -9.05 -1.62
CA ILE A 135 4.46 -7.74 -0.95
C ILE A 135 4.34 -7.89 0.57
N LEU A 136 3.48 -8.79 1.06
CA LEU A 136 3.35 -9.05 2.50
C LEU A 136 4.65 -9.59 3.12
N ILE A 137 5.35 -10.46 2.40
CA ILE A 137 6.65 -10.98 2.84
C ILE A 137 7.67 -9.84 2.95
N LEU A 138 7.71 -8.91 1.98
CA LEU A 138 8.57 -7.73 2.06
C LEU A 138 8.28 -6.88 3.31
N TRP A 139 7.01 -6.66 3.61
CA TRP A 139 6.58 -5.96 4.83
C TRP A 139 7.07 -6.67 6.09
N LEU A 140 6.88 -7.99 6.17
CA LEU A 140 7.32 -8.78 7.33
C LEU A 140 8.84 -8.73 7.50
N ILE A 141 9.60 -9.02 6.43
CA ILE A 141 11.07 -8.99 6.47
C ILE A 141 11.58 -7.61 6.92
N SER A 142 11.00 -6.54 6.36
CA SER A 142 11.37 -5.17 6.71
C SER A 142 11.11 -4.87 8.20
N TYR A 143 9.95 -5.30 8.71
CA TYR A 143 9.62 -5.14 10.13
C TYR A 143 10.61 -5.88 11.03
N PHE A 144 10.90 -7.15 10.74
CA PHE A 144 11.83 -7.96 11.53
C PHE A 144 13.22 -7.34 11.59
N ILE A 145 13.74 -6.87 10.45
CA ILE A 145 15.09 -6.31 10.38
C ILE A 145 15.17 -4.98 11.13
N LEU A 146 14.23 -4.06 10.87
CA LEU A 146 14.21 -2.77 11.57
C LEU A 146 13.98 -2.94 13.07
N SER A 147 13.13 -3.88 13.48
CA SER A 147 12.87 -4.13 14.89
C SER A 147 14.04 -4.81 15.60
N TYR A 148 14.75 -5.71 14.94
CA TYR A 148 15.94 -6.34 15.50
C TYR A 148 17.03 -5.30 15.75
N GLU A 149 17.32 -4.47 14.75
CA GLU A 149 18.28 -3.36 14.84
C GLU A 149 17.94 -2.38 15.96
N ALA A 150 16.67 -1.98 16.06
CA ALA A 150 16.22 -1.04 17.07
C ALA A 150 16.30 -1.60 18.51
N ASN A 151 16.40 -2.92 18.68
CA ASN A 151 16.54 -3.59 19.98
C ASN A 151 17.99 -3.96 20.33
N LEU A 152 18.93 -3.85 19.38
CA LEU A 152 20.36 -4.00 19.64
C LEU A 152 20.96 -2.78 20.34
N ILE A 153 20.26 -1.64 20.30
CA ILE A 153 20.60 -0.36 20.94
C ILE A 153 19.99 -0.32 22.35
#